data_AF-A7SH98-F1
#
_entry.id   AF-A7SH98-F1
#
_cell.length_a   1.000
_cell.length_b   1.000
_cell.length_c   1.000
_cell.angle_alpha   90.00
_cell.angle_beta   90.00
_cell.angle_gamma   90.00
#
_symmetry.space_group_name_H-M   'P 1'
#
loop_
_entity.id
_entity.type
_entity.pdbx_description
1 polymer ?
#
loop_
_entity_poly.entity_id
_entity_poly.type
_entity_poly.pdbx_seq_one_letter_code
_entity_poly.pdbx_strand_id
1 'polypeptide(L)'
;EGDSDDIVVEGDSVDIVVVGDSVDIVVVGDSVDILVEGDPVDIVVKGDSVDILVEGDPVDILVEEDSVDIVVEGDSVDIVVEGDSVDIVVEGDSVDIVVEGDSVDIVVEGDSVDIVVEGDSADIVVEGDSVDIVVDGA
;
A
#
# COMPACT_ATOMS: atom_id res chain seq x y z
N GLU A 1 19.43 19.49 -0.04
CA GLU A 1 18.11 20.12 -0.17
C GLU A 1 17.47 19.30 -1.26
N GLY A 2 16.90 18.17 -0.85
CA GLY A 2 15.97 17.46 -1.71
C GLY A 2 14.66 18.22 -1.57
N ASP A 3 14.10 18.62 -2.69
CA ASP A 3 12.77 19.24 -2.70
C ASP A 3 11.77 18.13 -2.33
N SER A 4 10.85 18.41 -1.42
CA SER A 4 9.71 17.54 -1.14
C SER A 4 8.57 17.86 -2.10
N ASP A 5 8.02 16.83 -2.73
CA ASP A 5 6.85 16.94 -3.61
C ASP A 5 5.58 16.67 -2.80
N ASP A 6 4.91 17.74 -2.38
CA ASP A 6 3.62 17.67 -1.68
C ASP A 6 2.46 17.77 -2.69
N ILE A 7 1.67 16.71 -2.84
CA ILE A 7 0.58 16.63 -3.82
C ILE A 7 -0.75 16.40 -3.11
N VAL A 8 -1.73 17.27 -3.36
CA VAL A 8 -3.10 17.11 -2.87
C VAL A 8 -4.09 17.24 -4.02
N VAL A 9 -4.87 16.19 -4.28
CA VAL A 9 -5.82 16.13 -5.40
C VAL A 9 -7.20 15.69 -4.94
N GLU A 10 -8.24 16.34 -5.46
CA GLU A 10 -9.63 15.90 -5.33
C GLU A 10 -10.25 15.77 -6.73
N GLY A 11 -10.86 14.63 -7.04
CA GLY A 11 -11.60 14.45 -8.29
C GLY A 11 -12.03 13.01 -8.56
N ASP A 12 -13.08 12.83 -9.36
CA ASP A 12 -13.66 11.51 -9.66
C ASP A 12 -12.67 10.53 -10.34
N SER A 13 -11.66 11.04 -11.05
CA SER A 13 -10.62 10.21 -11.68
C SER A 13 -9.28 10.94 -11.61
N VAL A 14 -8.31 10.32 -10.96
CA VAL A 14 -7.00 10.93 -10.63
C VAL A 14 -5.89 10.02 -11.13
N ASP A 15 -5.00 10.56 -11.95
CA ASP A 15 -3.76 9.89 -12.38
C ASP A 15 -2.57 10.73 -11.88
N ILE A 16 -1.70 10.15 -11.06
CA ILE A 16 -0.50 10.81 -10.50
C ILE A 16 0.75 10.03 -10.88
N VAL A 17 1.75 10.76 -11.37
CA VAL A 17 3.09 10.21 -11.63
C VAL A 17 4.12 11.16 -11.03
N VAL A 18 4.94 10.66 -10.09
CA VAL A 18 5.96 11.45 -9.39
C VAL A 18 7.30 10.74 -9.48
N VAL A 19 8.36 11.53 -9.72
CA VAL A 19 9.74 11.10 -9.58
C VAL A 19 10.45 12.19 -8.79
N GLY A 20 10.81 11.92 -7.54
CA GLY A 20 11.26 12.92 -6.58
C GLY A 20 12.25 12.35 -5.57
N ASP A 21 12.80 13.23 -4.72
CA ASP A 21 13.54 12.78 -3.54
C ASP A 21 12.49 12.33 -2.51
N SER A 22 11.82 13.23 -1.78
CA SER A 22 10.73 12.85 -0.86
C SER A 22 9.36 13.18 -1.44
N VAL A 23 8.39 12.26 -1.36
CA VAL A 23 7.04 12.40 -1.96
C VAL A 23 5.95 12.20 -0.92
N ASP A 24 5.04 13.19 -0.79
CA ASP A 24 3.86 13.12 0.07
C ASP A 24 2.59 13.33 -0.79
N ILE A 25 1.72 12.32 -0.90
CA ILE A 25 0.51 12.35 -1.75
C ILE A 25 -0.74 12.16 -0.90
N VAL A 26 -1.74 13.03 -1.10
CA VAL A 26 -3.08 12.88 -0.55
C VAL A 26 -4.11 13.00 -1.67
N VAL A 27 -4.93 11.97 -1.87
CA VAL A 27 -5.96 11.92 -2.92
C VAL A 27 -7.33 11.60 -2.34
N VAL A 28 -8.35 12.32 -2.83
CA VAL A 28 -9.75 11.94 -2.66
C VAL A 28 -10.41 11.80 -4.03
N GLY A 29 -10.85 10.60 -4.40
CA GLY A 29 -11.42 10.34 -5.72
C GLY A 29 -11.92 8.93 -5.93
N ASP A 30 -12.94 8.76 -6.78
CA ASP A 30 -13.58 7.45 -7.00
C ASP A 30 -12.67 6.45 -7.75
N SER A 31 -11.71 6.92 -8.54
CA SER A 31 -10.76 6.08 -9.27
C SER A 31 -9.38 6.74 -9.30
N VAL A 32 -8.39 6.10 -8.68
CA VAL A 32 -7.06 6.66 -8.47
C VAL A 32 -5.99 5.71 -8.97
N ASP A 33 -5.06 6.22 -9.78
CA ASP A 33 -3.85 5.54 -10.26
C ASP A 33 -2.64 6.39 -9.83
N ILE A 34 -1.75 5.82 -9.02
CA ILE A 34 -0.56 6.48 -8.49
C ILE A 34 0.69 5.67 -8.83
N LEU A 35 1.65 6.33 -9.49
CA LEU A 35 2.99 5.79 -9.73
C LEU A 35 4.06 6.72 -9.14
N VAL A 36 4.87 6.20 -8.23
CA VAL A 36 5.90 6.97 -7.51
C VAL A 36 7.26 6.27 -7.57
N GLU A 37 8.30 7.02 -7.93
CA GLU A 37 9.69 6.69 -7.67
C GLU A 37 10.26 7.77 -6.73
N GLY A 38 10.57 7.42 -5.48
CA GLY A 38 11.04 8.38 -4.47
C GLY A 38 11.50 7.75 -3.16
N ASP A 39 12.22 8.49 -2.33
CA ASP A 39 12.78 8.09 -1.04
C ASP A 39 12.83 9.32 -0.10
N PRO A 40 11.95 9.41 0.93
CA PRO A 40 10.82 8.51 1.27
C PRO A 40 9.51 8.78 0.48
N VAL A 41 8.53 7.88 0.62
CA VAL A 41 7.17 8.01 0.06
C VAL A 41 6.08 7.84 1.13
N ASP A 42 5.11 8.76 1.19
CA ASP A 42 3.89 8.71 2.01
C ASP A 42 2.65 8.93 1.11
N ILE A 43 1.71 7.99 1.10
CA ILE A 43 0.51 8.03 0.27
C ILE A 43 -0.74 7.79 1.11
N VAL A 44 -1.71 8.71 1.01
CA VAL A 44 -3.05 8.58 1.60
C VAL A 44 -4.13 8.73 0.53
N VAL A 45 -5.00 7.72 0.38
CA VAL A 45 -6.07 7.71 -0.64
C VAL A 45 -7.45 7.38 -0.04
N LYS A 46 -8.49 8.05 -0.53
CA LYS A 46 -9.91 7.84 -0.16
C LYS A 46 -10.88 7.93 -1.36
N GLY A 47 -11.85 7.00 -1.48
CA GLY A 47 -12.56 6.78 -2.75
C GLY A 47 -13.32 5.43 -2.88
N ASP A 48 -13.42 4.94 -4.13
CA ASP A 48 -13.98 3.61 -4.47
C ASP A 48 -12.96 2.60 -5.08
N SER A 49 -11.90 3.02 -5.77
CA SER A 49 -10.98 2.12 -6.51
C SER A 49 -9.57 2.69 -6.68
N VAL A 50 -8.55 1.94 -6.28
CA VAL A 50 -7.16 2.41 -6.21
C VAL A 50 -6.17 1.40 -6.79
N ASP A 51 -5.23 1.91 -7.59
CA ASP A 51 -4.03 1.21 -8.07
C ASP A 51 -2.80 2.05 -7.68
N ILE A 52 -1.89 1.47 -6.90
CA ILE A 52 -0.67 2.14 -6.41
C ILE A 52 0.55 1.30 -6.76
N LEU A 53 1.51 1.90 -7.46
CA LEU A 53 2.85 1.36 -7.68
C LEU A 53 3.91 2.30 -7.10
N VAL A 54 4.72 1.79 -6.17
CA VAL A 54 5.79 2.56 -5.51
C VAL A 54 7.13 1.83 -5.59
N GLU A 55 8.16 2.54 -6.05
CA GLU A 55 9.57 2.18 -5.84
C GLU A 55 10.17 3.23 -4.88
N GLY A 56 10.53 2.83 -3.67
CA GLY A 56 11.01 3.77 -2.66
C GLY A 56 11.39 3.16 -1.33
N ASP A 57 12.09 3.91 -0.48
CA ASP A 57 12.41 3.46 0.88
C ASP A 57 12.61 4.66 1.82
N PRO A 58 11.95 4.76 2.97
CA PRO A 58 10.78 3.96 3.39
C PRO A 58 9.50 4.33 2.62
N VAL A 59 8.51 3.44 2.68
CA VAL A 59 7.17 3.61 2.09
C VAL A 59 6.09 3.45 3.16
N ASP A 60 5.15 4.39 3.24
CA ASP A 60 3.94 4.36 4.08
C ASP A 60 2.71 4.59 3.18
N ILE A 61 1.75 3.66 3.22
CA ILE A 61 0.53 3.71 2.41
C ILE A 61 -0.71 3.48 3.28
N LEU A 62 -1.66 4.42 3.22
CA LEU A 62 -2.98 4.30 3.83
C LEU A 62 -4.08 4.45 2.79
N VAL A 63 -4.96 3.44 2.69
CA VAL A 63 -6.04 3.41 1.70
C VAL A 63 -7.38 3.02 2.35
N GLU A 64 -8.44 3.79 2.11
CA GLU A 64 -9.83 3.52 2.57
C GLU A 64 -10.80 3.44 1.36
N GLU A 65 -11.02 2.25 0.77
CA GLU A 65 -11.65 2.07 -0.56
C GLU A 65 -12.30 0.69 -0.77
N ASP A 66 -13.27 0.56 -1.67
CA ASP A 66 -13.88 -0.75 -1.97
C ASP A 66 -12.93 -1.73 -2.69
N SER A 67 -12.02 -1.26 -3.56
CA SER A 67 -11.12 -2.11 -4.35
C SER A 67 -9.72 -1.54 -4.45
N VAL A 68 -8.71 -2.29 -4.00
CA VAL A 68 -7.33 -1.81 -3.83
C VAL A 68 -6.34 -2.81 -4.44
N ASP A 69 -5.43 -2.31 -5.27
CA ASP A 69 -4.25 -3.01 -5.79
C ASP A 69 -3.01 -2.17 -5.41
N ILE A 70 -2.07 -2.76 -4.66
CA ILE A 70 -0.85 -2.10 -4.20
C ILE A 70 0.36 -2.97 -4.54
N VAL A 71 1.34 -2.37 -5.21
CA VAL A 71 2.64 -2.98 -5.48
C VAL A 71 3.75 -2.07 -4.96
N VAL A 72 4.61 -2.59 -4.09
CA VAL A 72 5.71 -1.82 -3.46
C VAL A 72 7.04 -2.57 -3.55
N GLU A 73 8.10 -1.86 -3.95
CA GLU A 73 9.50 -2.27 -3.79
C GLU A 73 10.21 -1.27 -2.86
N GLY A 74 10.70 -1.72 -1.70
CA GLY A 74 11.33 -0.86 -0.69
C GLY A 74 11.86 -1.57 0.55
N ASP A 75 12.95 -1.10 1.18
CA ASP A 75 13.54 -1.81 2.34
C ASP A 75 12.60 -1.80 3.56
N SER A 76 11.88 -0.70 3.82
CA SER A 76 10.89 -0.60 4.92
C SER A 76 9.52 -0.17 4.40
N VAL A 77 8.51 -1.02 4.56
CA VAL A 77 7.15 -0.84 4.02
C VAL A 77 6.10 -1.00 5.12
N ASP A 78 5.21 -0.01 5.25
CA ASP A 78 4.01 -0.03 6.11
C ASP A 78 2.78 0.20 5.23
N ILE A 79 1.83 -0.73 5.25
CA ILE A 79 0.59 -0.66 4.45
C ILE A 79 -0.62 -0.89 5.34
N VAL A 80 -1.55 0.06 5.33
CA VAL A 80 -2.85 -0.05 6.00
C VAL A 80 -3.98 0.11 4.98
N VAL A 81 -4.84 -0.90 4.85
CA VAL A 81 -5.97 -0.88 3.91
C VAL A 81 -7.28 -1.25 4.60
N GLU A 82 -8.31 -0.43 4.42
CA GLU A 82 -9.71 -0.76 4.71
C GLU A 82 -10.45 -0.88 3.36
N GLY A 83 -10.90 -2.09 2.98
CA GLY A 83 -11.56 -2.31 1.70
C GLY A 83 -12.10 -3.70 1.40
N ASP A 84 -13.13 -3.80 0.57
CA ASP A 84 -13.81 -5.08 0.29
C ASP A 84 -12.93 -6.09 -0.48
N SER A 85 -12.13 -5.62 -1.44
CA SER A 85 -11.25 -6.45 -2.28
C SER A 85 -9.85 -5.86 -2.34
N VAL A 86 -8.86 -6.56 -1.79
CA VAL A 86 -7.49 -6.06 -1.61
C VAL A 86 -6.49 -7.04 -2.20
N ASP A 87 -5.61 -6.56 -3.06
CA ASP A 87 -4.44 -7.27 -3.59
C ASP A 87 -3.18 -6.45 -3.23
N ILE A 88 -2.23 -7.07 -2.52
CA ILE A 88 -0.99 -6.42 -2.09
C ILE A 88 0.20 -7.29 -2.46
N VAL A 89 1.17 -6.71 -3.17
CA VAL A 89 2.46 -7.32 -3.47
C VAL A 89 3.59 -6.43 -2.95
N VAL A 90 4.45 -7.00 -2.10
CA VAL A 90 5.59 -6.25 -1.52
C VAL A 90 6.90 -7.03 -1.65
N GLU A 91 7.95 -6.36 -2.12
CA GLU A 91 9.35 -6.79 -2.01
C GLU A 91 10.08 -5.81 -1.07
N GLY A 92 10.54 -6.29 0.09
CA GLY A 92 11.18 -5.42 1.10
C GLY A 92 11.73 -6.12 2.33
N ASP A 93 12.79 -5.57 2.95
CA ASP A 93 13.46 -6.19 4.11
C ASP A 93 12.55 -6.25 5.36
N SER A 94 11.78 -5.19 5.62
CA SER A 94 10.88 -5.05 6.77
C SER A 94 9.49 -4.61 6.31
N VAL A 95 8.50 -5.48 6.46
CA VAL A 95 7.14 -5.28 5.95
C VAL A 95 6.12 -5.42 7.09
N ASP A 96 5.26 -4.42 7.26
CA ASP A 96 4.07 -4.44 8.12
C ASP A 96 2.83 -4.18 7.25
N ILE A 97 1.86 -5.10 7.28
CA ILE A 97 0.63 -5.00 6.50
C ILE A 97 -0.57 -5.23 7.42
N VAL A 98 -1.50 -4.28 7.44
CA VAL A 98 -2.78 -4.38 8.13
C VAL A 98 -3.91 -4.20 7.12
N VAL A 99 -4.78 -5.21 6.99
CA VAL A 99 -5.94 -5.17 6.08
C VAL A 99 -7.23 -5.49 6.83
N GLU A 100 -8.24 -4.64 6.70
CA GLU A 100 -9.64 -4.94 7.03
C GLU A 100 -10.41 -5.09 5.70
N GLY A 101 -10.90 -6.29 5.38
CA GLY A 101 -11.53 -6.54 4.07
C GLY A 101 -12.15 -7.92 3.84
N ASP A 102 -13.13 -8.01 2.94
CA ASP A 102 -13.86 -9.27 2.68
C ASP A 102 -13.01 -10.30 1.91
N SER A 103 -12.23 -9.84 0.92
CA SER A 103 -11.40 -10.69 0.03
C SER A 103 -10.00 -10.11 -0.10
N VAL A 104 -9.03 -10.78 0.51
CA VAL A 104 -7.64 -10.31 0.60
C VAL A 104 -6.67 -11.31 -0.05
N ASP A 105 -5.80 -10.83 -0.93
CA ASP A 105 -4.64 -11.55 -1.47
C ASP A 105 -3.37 -10.76 -1.12
N ILE A 106 -2.41 -11.40 -0.46
CA ILE A 106 -1.15 -10.76 -0.05
C ILE A 106 0.03 -11.65 -0.45
N VAL A 107 0.98 -11.07 -1.19
CA VAL A 107 2.27 -11.70 -1.53
C VAL A 107 3.41 -10.82 -1.02
N VAL A 108 4.27 -11.39 -0.17
CA VAL A 108 5.43 -10.66 0.38
C VAL A 108 6.71 -11.47 0.21
N GLU A 109 7.76 -10.82 -0.29
CA GLU A 109 9.15 -11.28 -0.20
C GLU A 109 9.92 -10.33 0.72
N GLY A 110 10.40 -10.83 1.87
CA GLY A 110 11.05 -9.98 2.87
C GLY A 110 11.63 -10.67 4.09
N ASP A 111 12.67 -10.09 4.70
CA ASP A 111 13.38 -10.70 5.83
C ASP A 111 12.52 -10.74 7.12
N SER A 112 11.80 -9.65 7.41
CA SER A 112 10.93 -9.50 8.58
C SER A 112 9.53 -9.03 8.17
N VAL A 113 8.53 -9.89 8.34
CA VAL A 113 7.17 -9.67 7.86
C VAL A 113 6.17 -9.83 9.01
N ASP A 114 5.33 -8.83 9.22
CA ASP A 114 4.15 -8.86 10.10
C ASP A 114 2.91 -8.57 9.24
N ILE A 115 1.91 -9.46 9.30
CA ILE A 115 0.66 -9.32 8.54
C ILE A 115 -0.52 -9.55 9.46
N VAL A 116 -1.44 -8.59 9.50
CA VAL A 116 -2.73 -8.70 10.17
C VAL A 116 -3.85 -8.54 9.15
N VAL A 117 -4.72 -9.53 9.05
CA VAL A 117 -5.92 -9.47 8.20
C VAL A 117 -7.17 -9.73 9.02
N GLU A 118 -8.11 -8.80 8.99
CA GLU A 118 -9.47 -8.96 9.52
C GLU A 118 -10.46 -9.08 8.34
N GLY A 119 -11.12 -10.22 8.16
CA GLY A 119 -11.88 -10.45 6.94
C GLY A 119 -12.54 -11.81 6.75
N ASP A 120 -13.36 -11.93 5.70
CA ASP A 120 -14.06 -13.18 5.37
C ASP A 120 -13.15 -14.21 4.68
N SER A 121 -12.22 -13.74 3.84
CA SER A 121 -11.30 -14.61 3.08
C SER A 121 -9.94 -13.96 2.85
N ALA A 122 -8.87 -14.74 3.08
CA ALA A 122 -7.49 -14.32 2.87
C ALA A 122 -6.67 -15.43 2.21
N ASP A 123 -5.93 -15.10 1.15
CA ASP A 123 -4.81 -15.88 0.63
C ASP A 123 -3.52 -15.09 0.90
N ILE A 124 -2.54 -15.74 1.54
CA ILE A 124 -1.32 -15.07 2.00
C ILE A 124 -0.12 -15.95 1.69
N VAL A 125 0.82 -15.42 0.89
CA VAL A 125 2.08 -16.07 0.54
C VAL A 125 3.23 -15.18 1.00
N VAL A 126 4.08 -15.72 1.88
CA VAL A 126 5.26 -15.00 2.37
C VAL A 126 6.52 -15.84 2.16
N GLU A 127 7.54 -15.25 1.55
CA GLU A 127 8.91 -15.75 1.54
C GLU A 127 9.77 -14.85 2.42
N GLY A 128 10.24 -15.38 3.56
CA GLY A 128 10.97 -14.58 4.54
C GLY A 128 11.58 -15.37 5.69
N ASP A 129 12.48 -14.72 6.44
CA ASP A 129 13.21 -15.32 7.55
C ASP A 129 12.41 -15.27 8.86
N SER A 130 11.73 -14.15 9.14
CA SER A 130 10.94 -13.91 10.35
C SER A 130 9.54 -13.45 9.98
N VAL A 131 8.56 -14.34 10.11
CA VAL A 131 7.18 -14.11 9.66
C VAL A 131 6.20 -14.27 10.82
N ASP A 132 5.39 -13.25 11.09
CA ASP A 132 4.18 -13.30 11.93
C ASP A 132 2.95 -13.00 11.08
N ILE A 133 1.90 -13.82 11.21
CA ILE A 133 0.67 -13.68 10.43
C ILE A 133 -0.51 -13.95 11.36
N VAL A 134 -1.39 -12.96 11.49
CA VAL A 134 -2.67 -13.06 12.18
C VAL A 134 -3.79 -12.86 11.17
N VAL A 135 -4.67 -13.86 11.06
CA VAL A 135 -5.91 -13.75 10.30
C VAL A 135 -7.07 -13.98 11.25
N ASP A 136 -7.92 -12.97 11.43
CA ASP A 136 -9.20 -13.10 12.13
C ASP A 136 -10.35 -13.02 11.11
N GLY A 137 -11.22 -14.02 11.15
CA GLY A 137 -12.35 -14.11 10.24
C GLY A 137 -13.61 -14.60 10.95
N ALA A 138 -14.76 -14.28 10.38
CA ALA A 138 -16.08 -14.60 10.94
C ALA A 138 -16.51 -16.07 10.76
#